data_AF-A0A2R9T0Q2-F1
#
_entry.id   AF-A0A2R9T0Q2-F1
#
_cell.length_a   1.000
_cell.length_b   1.000
_cell.length_c   1.000
_cell.angle_alpha   90.00
_cell.angle_beta   90.00
_cell.angle_gamma   90.00
#
_symmetry.space_group_name_H-M   'P 1'
#
loop_
_entity.id
_entity.type
_entity.pdbx_description
1 polymer ?
#
loop_
_entity_poly.entity_id
_entity_poly.type
_entity_poly.pdbx_seq_one_letter_code
_entity_poly.pdbx_strand_id
1 'polypeptide(L)' 'MKTTSRRCSLQMDDYLDLLNLAIQLGDVKWQKEITRKMEMTLSMLETAAQ' A
#
# COMPACT_ATOMS: atom_id res chain seq x y z
N MET A 1 20.66 21.82 -4.65
CA MET A 1 19.58 21.19 -3.85
C MET A 1 18.70 20.43 -4.83
N LYS A 2 18.84 19.10 -4.89
CA LYS A 2 18.05 18.27 -5.82
C LYS A 2 16.69 18.06 -5.15
N THR A 3 15.66 18.75 -5.64
CA THR A 3 14.27 18.49 -5.29
C THR A 3 13.90 17.15 -5.91
N THR A 4 14.34 16.05 -5.29
CA THR A 4 13.71 14.76 -5.50
C THR A 4 12.27 14.96 -5.03
N SER A 5 11.33 15.03 -5.96
CA SER A 5 9.93 14.75 -5.66
C SER A 5 9.93 13.41 -4.95
N ARG A 6 9.99 13.42 -3.61
CA ARG A 6 9.72 12.26 -2.77
C ARG A 6 8.25 12.03 -3.03
N ARG A 7 7.95 11.30 -4.11
CA ARG A 7 6.69 10.59 -4.23
C ARG A 7 6.55 9.95 -2.86
N CYS A 8 5.47 10.28 -2.17
CA CYS A 8 5.04 9.61 -0.96
C CYS A 8 4.65 8.18 -1.40
N SER A 9 5.66 7.43 -1.82
CA SER A 9 5.61 6.05 -2.22
C SER A 9 5.56 5.34 -0.89
N LEU A 10 4.36 5.22 -0.32
CA LEU A 10 4.06 4.12 0.59
C LEU A 10 4.58 2.87 -0.14
N GLN A 11 5.71 2.36 0.32
CA GLN A 11 6.34 1.22 -0.32
C GLN A 11 5.47 0.00 0.02
N MET A 12 5.56 -1.04 -0.79
CA MET A 12 4.84 -2.29 -0.53
C MET A 12 5.11 -2.81 0.90
N ASP A 13 6.31 -2.53 1.42
CA ASP A 13 6.73 -2.85 2.77
C ASP A 13 5.89 -2.15 3.86
N ASP A 14 5.53 -0.87 3.68
CA ASP A 14 4.67 -0.15 4.64
C ASP A 14 3.26 -0.76 4.70
N TYR A 15 2.71 -1.16 3.55
CA TYR A 15 1.42 -1.85 3.49
C TYR A 15 1.48 -3.24 4.14
N LEU A 16 2.60 -3.94 4.01
CA LEU A 16 2.83 -5.23 4.67
C LEU A 16 2.92 -5.07 6.19
N ASP A 17 3.58 -4.03 6.70
CA ASP A 17 3.63 -3.74 8.14
C ASP A 17 2.24 -3.39 8.70
N LEU A 18 1.47 -2.57 7.99
CA LEU A 18 0.08 -2.27 8.34
C LEU A 18 -0.79 -3.55 8.36
N LEU A 19 -0.63 -4.42 7.35
CA LEU A 19 -1.36 -5.68 7.27
C LEU A 19 -0.99 -6.60 8.43
N ASN A 20 0.30 -6.67 8.77
CA ASN A 20 0.79 -7.52 9.84
C ASN A 20 0.28 -7.04 11.21
N LEU A 21 0.18 -5.72 11.42
CA LEU A 21 -0.45 -5.13 12.59
C LEU A 21 -1.96 -5.46 12.65
N ALA A 22 -2.66 -5.37 11.51
CA ALA A 22 -4.07 -5.74 11.41
C ALA A 22 -4.33 -7.22 11.74
N ILE A 23 -3.41 -8.10 11.33
CA ILE A 23 -3.44 -9.53 11.65
C ILE A 23 -3.21 -9.76 13.14
N GLN A 24 -2.22 -9.10 13.73
CA GLN A 24 -1.92 -9.21 15.17
C GLN A 24 -3.08 -8.70 16.04
N LEU A 25 -3.77 -7.65 15.60
CA LEU A 25 -4.96 -7.12 16.28
C LEU A 25 -6.22 -7.96 16.02
N GLY A 26 -6.19 -8.91 15.08
CA GLY A 26 -7.36 -9.68 14.66
C GLY A 26 -8.41 -8.87 13.89
N ASP A 27 -8.03 -7.71 13.36
CA ASP A 27 -8.95 -6.78 12.70
C ASP A 27 -9.14 -7.13 11.22
N VAL A 28 -10.09 -8.03 10.96
CA VAL A 28 -10.38 -8.57 9.62
C VAL A 28 -10.93 -7.51 8.67
N LYS A 29 -11.58 -6.45 9.19
CA LYS A 29 -12.03 -5.32 8.38
C LYS A 29 -10.83 -4.56 7.82
N TRP A 30 -9.87 -4.28 8.69
CA TRP A 30 -8.69 -3.51 8.32
C TRP A 30 -7.77 -4.29 7.38
N GLN A 31 -7.62 -5.61 7.58
CA GLN A 31 -6.93 -6.50 6.63
C GLN A 31 -7.53 -6.40 5.21
N LYS A 32 -8.86 -6.50 5.06
CA LYS A 32 -9.53 -6.39 3.76
C LYS A 32 -9.34 -5.01 3.12
N GLU A 33 -9.36 -3.95 3.91
CA GLU A 33 -9.18 -2.59 3.41
C GLU A 33 -7.76 -2.35 2.90
N ILE A 34 -6.75 -2.87 3.61
CA ILE A 34 -5.34 -2.79 3.23
C ILE A 34 -5.09 -3.56 1.93
N THR A 35 -5.53 -4.81 1.84
CA THR A 35 -5.39 -5.61 0.61
C THR A 35 -6.07 -4.94 -0.57
N ARG A 36 -7.29 -4.42 -0.39
CA ARG A 36 -8.02 -3.71 -1.46
C ARG A 36 -7.29 -2.45 -1.93
N LYS A 37 -6.68 -1.68 -1.02
CA LYS A 37 -5.87 -0.51 -1.37
C LYS A 37 -4.57 -0.89 -2.10
N MET A 38 -3.92 -1.99 -1.70
CA MET A 38 -2.75 -2.52 -2.42
C MET A 38 -3.13 -2.95 -3.84
N GLU A 39 -4.20 -3.72 -4.01
CA GLU A 39 -4.69 -4.15 -5.34
C GLU A 39 -5.05 -2.96 -6.23
N MET A 40 -5.71 -1.94 -5.67
CA MET A 40 -6.02 -0.70 -6.41
C MET A 40 -4.75 0.05 -6.84
N THR A 41 -3.74 0.08 -5.98
CA THR A 41 -2.46 0.73 -6.27
C THR A 41 -1.68 -0.03 -7.36
N LEU A 42 -1.67 -1.37 -7.30
CA LEU A 42 -1.08 -2.23 -8.34
C LEU A 42 -1.79 -2.06 -9.68
N SER A 43 -3.13 -2.07 -9.69
CA SER A 43 -3.92 -1.87 -10.91
C SER A 43 -3.72 -0.47 -11.53
N MET A 44 -3.61 0.58 -10.71
CA MET A 44 -3.26 1.92 -11.21
C MET A 44 -1.86 1.97 -11.81
N LEU A 45 -0.90 1.25 -11.22
CA LEU A 45 0.47 1.16 -11.75
C LEU A 45 0.53 0.42 -13.09
N GLU A 46 -0.24 -0.67 -13.26
CA GLU A 46 -0.37 -1.36 -14.55
C GLU A 46 -1.02 -0.46 -15.61
N THR A 47 -2.08 0.28 -15.24
CA THR A 47 -2.77 1.17 -16.19
C THR A 47 -1.91 2.37 -16.61
N ALA A 48 -1.03 2.85 -15.73
CA ALA A 48 -0.11 3.96 -16.03
C ALA A 48 1.14 3.53 -16.82
N ALA A 49 1.35 2.22 -17.03
CA ALA A 49 2.48 1.66 -17.77
C ALA A 49 2.14 1.24 -19.22
N GLN A 50 0.87 1.35 -19.62
CA GLN A 50 0.39 1.21 -21.02
C GLN A 50 0.32 2.56 -21.73
#